data_AF-A0A382SP88-F1
#
_entry.id   AF-A0A382SP88-F1
#
_cell.length_a   1.000
_cell.length_b   1.000
_cell.length_c   1.000
_cell.angle_alpha   90.00
_cell.angle_beta   90.00
_cell.angle_gamma   90.00
#
_symmetry.space_group_name_H-M   'P 1'
#
loop_
_entity.id
_entity.type
_entity.pdbx_description
1 polymer ?
#
loop_
_entity_poly.entity_id
_entity_poly.type
_entity_poly.pdbx_seq_one_letter_code
_entity_poly.pdbx_strand_id
1 'polypeptide(L)'
;GYVTQDIGSKLENRQTTIITTTKLIEWFQANSWTEDDIEVFDGQYVKLRLNTDKRSSIDFADTDYSRWLSSELEKYSYLLNHSSIQLLGLSGEVEKEYKNLTISRTFIKHKQHPRNGEFLFGGRMAPPWVNLPQEARKRIIINGEQTVEVDRPASHINAMYEVITGKPYQHGYPYDLSVDGRVVPKHIVKHLSAFMQGSRSPSGTAIRVGNHYKREASKPGASAQDIDNHDEWLRFKKKVSSSVIINMFLQKHLLVKDSYHRGKQYGDMIQCWESDIVFEVVVELVKRGIPVLTVYDSFIVQLSYLSVL
;
A
#
# COMPACT_ATOMS: atom_id res chain seq x y z
N GLY A 1 36.22 -10.67 17.97
CA GLY A 1 35.55 -9.43 17.55
C GLY A 1 34.45 -9.10 18.54
N TYR A 2 33.67 -8.05 18.31
CA TYR A 2 32.49 -7.76 19.13
C TYR A 2 31.36 -8.79 18.92
N VAL A 3 31.27 -9.33 17.71
CA VAL A 3 30.39 -10.44 17.37
C VAL A 3 31.18 -11.61 16.81
N THR A 4 30.57 -12.78 16.88
CA THR A 4 30.99 -14.00 16.18
C THR A 4 29.87 -14.47 15.28
N GLN A 5 30.22 -15.12 14.16
CA GLN A 5 29.25 -15.73 13.26
C GLN A 5 29.36 -17.24 13.40
N ASP A 6 28.26 -17.89 13.68
CA ASP A 6 28.10 -19.32 13.44
C ASP A 6 27.59 -19.48 12.01
N ILE A 7 28.49 -19.88 11.10
CA ILE A 7 28.20 -19.89 9.66
C ILE A 7 27.28 -21.05 9.34
N GLY A 8 26.10 -20.73 8.82
CA GLY A 8 25.11 -21.71 8.42
C GLY A 8 25.54 -22.49 7.18
N SER A 9 25.11 -23.75 7.10
CA SER A 9 25.28 -24.61 5.94
C SER A 9 23.94 -24.84 5.25
N LYS A 10 23.89 -24.54 3.95
CA LYS A 10 22.71 -24.81 3.11
C LYS A 10 22.40 -26.31 3.02
N LEU A 11 23.41 -27.17 3.13
CA LEU A 11 23.25 -28.63 3.14
C LEU A 11 22.59 -29.14 4.44
N GLU A 12 22.81 -28.43 5.55
CA GLU A 12 22.27 -28.78 6.86
C GLU A 12 21.00 -28.00 7.22
N ASN A 13 20.48 -27.20 6.29
CA ASN A 13 19.38 -26.26 6.52
C ASN A 13 19.61 -25.35 7.75
N ARG A 14 20.87 -24.96 7.99
CA ARG A 14 21.27 -24.05 9.08
C ARG A 14 21.50 -22.65 8.50
N GLN A 15 20.93 -21.63 9.14
CA GLN A 15 21.16 -20.22 8.80
C GLN A 15 22.37 -19.68 9.58
N THR A 16 23.11 -18.75 8.98
CA THR A 16 24.18 -18.04 9.67
C THR A 16 23.59 -17.22 10.81
N THR A 17 24.08 -17.45 12.02
CA THR A 17 23.61 -16.76 13.22
C THR A 17 24.73 -15.88 13.77
N ILE A 18 24.40 -14.62 14.09
CA ILE A 18 25.32 -13.72 14.77
C ILE A 18 25.16 -13.94 16.27
N ILE A 19 26.27 -14.26 16.93
CA ILE A 19 26.34 -14.53 18.36
C ILE A 19 27.13 -13.41 19.03
N THR A 20 26.54 -12.83 20.06
CA THR A 20 27.16 -11.80 20.91
C THR A 20 28.34 -12.38 21.68
N THR A 21 29.45 -11.66 21.72
CA THR A 21 30.61 -12.03 22.55
C THR A 21 30.60 -11.27 23.88
N THR A 22 31.29 -11.80 24.90
CA THR A 22 31.50 -11.11 26.18
C THR A 22 32.08 -9.71 26.00
N LYS A 23 32.96 -9.53 25.01
CA LYS A 23 33.58 -8.24 24.69
C LYS A 23 32.57 -7.16 24.28
N LEU A 24 31.50 -7.54 23.58
CA LEU A 24 30.43 -6.60 23.22
C LEU A 24 29.52 -6.27 24.40
N ILE A 25 29.27 -7.24 25.28
CA ILE A 25 28.52 -7.04 26.52
C ILE A 25 29.27 -6.05 27.43
N GLU A 26 30.56 -6.28 27.66
CA GLU A 26 31.43 -5.40 28.45
C GLU A 26 31.53 -4.00 27.84
N TRP A 27 31.57 -3.89 26.51
CA TRP A 27 31.60 -2.60 25.83
C TRP A 27 30.30 -1.80 26.03
N PHE A 28 29.13 -2.42 25.92
CA PHE A 28 27.85 -1.75 26.21
C PHE A 28 27.79 -1.29 27.67
N GLN A 29 28.22 -2.14 28.61
CA GLN A 29 28.27 -1.80 30.04
C GLN A 29 29.22 -0.64 30.35
N ALA A 30 30.42 -0.64 29.76
CA ALA A 30 31.42 0.40 29.97
C ALA A 30 31.02 1.77 29.38
N ASN A 31 30.10 1.79 28.41
CA ASN A 31 29.64 3.01 27.75
C ASN A 31 28.24 3.43 28.19
N SER A 32 27.69 2.82 29.25
CA SER A 32 26.39 3.19 29.85
C SER A 32 25.22 3.21 28.87
N TRP A 33 25.20 2.31 27.88
CA TRP A 33 24.08 2.20 26.96
C TRP A 33 22.82 1.74 27.72
N THR A 34 21.71 2.41 27.44
CA THR A 34 20.37 2.12 27.96
C THR A 34 19.48 1.59 26.84
N GLU A 35 18.30 1.04 27.17
CA GLU A 35 17.33 0.65 26.13
C GLU A 35 16.89 1.85 25.27
N ASP A 36 16.93 3.07 25.81
CA ASP A 36 16.65 4.31 25.08
C ASP A 36 17.72 4.66 24.03
N ASP A 37 18.93 4.06 24.14
CA ASP A 37 20.02 4.21 23.17
C ASP A 37 19.97 3.15 22.05
N ILE A 38 19.04 2.19 22.14
CA ILE A 38 18.92 1.06 21.21
C ILE A 38 17.78 1.32 20.23
N GLU A 39 18.12 1.67 18.99
CA GLU A 39 17.16 1.61 17.87
C GLU A 39 17.10 0.20 17.29
N VAL A 40 15.97 -0.49 17.48
CA VAL A 40 15.69 -1.75 16.80
C VAL A 40 15.23 -1.47 15.38
N PHE A 41 16.06 -1.83 14.41
CA PHE A 41 15.80 -1.64 12.99
C PHE A 41 15.57 -2.98 12.29
N ASP A 42 14.45 -3.07 11.57
CA ASP A 42 14.15 -4.19 10.67
C ASP A 42 14.62 -3.82 9.24
N GLY A 43 15.81 -4.27 8.89
CA GLY A 43 16.45 -4.04 7.59
C GLY A 43 15.89 -4.86 6.45
N GLN A 44 14.80 -5.61 6.65
CA GLN A 44 14.24 -6.46 5.61
C GLN A 44 13.38 -5.66 4.62
N TYR A 45 13.88 -5.47 3.40
CA TYR A 45 13.16 -4.78 2.33
C TYR A 45 11.97 -5.59 1.77
N VAL A 46 12.11 -6.90 1.64
CA VAL A 46 11.05 -7.78 1.11
C VAL A 46 10.53 -8.67 2.23
N LYS A 47 9.25 -8.52 2.58
CA LYS A 47 8.61 -9.27 3.66
C LYS A 47 7.55 -10.20 3.11
N LEU A 48 7.48 -11.41 3.64
CA LEU A 48 6.42 -12.36 3.32
C LEU A 48 5.65 -12.71 4.59
N ARG A 49 4.32 -12.67 4.53
CA ARG A 49 3.46 -13.05 5.67
C ARG A 49 2.43 -14.09 5.31
N LEU A 50 2.07 -14.93 6.27
CA LEU A 50 0.93 -15.82 6.14
C LEU A 50 -0.39 -15.04 6.26
N ASN A 51 -1.38 -15.48 5.48
CA ASN A 51 -2.76 -15.00 5.55
C ASN A 51 -3.65 -15.95 6.37
N THR A 52 -3.16 -16.32 7.56
CA THR A 52 -3.88 -17.15 8.55
C THR A 52 -4.58 -16.28 9.60
N ASP A 53 -5.34 -16.90 10.51
CA ASP A 53 -6.05 -16.20 11.61
C ASP A 53 -5.12 -15.34 12.47
N LYS A 54 -3.86 -15.77 12.62
CA LYS A 54 -2.76 -14.93 13.12
C LYS A 54 -1.84 -14.57 11.96
N ARG A 55 -1.64 -13.26 11.75
CA ARG A 55 -0.62 -12.75 10.82
C ARG A 55 0.75 -13.00 11.42
N SER A 56 1.62 -13.64 10.65
CA SER A 56 3.02 -13.88 11.02
C SER A 56 3.90 -13.70 9.80
N SER A 57 5.04 -13.04 10.00
CA SER A 57 6.12 -13.01 9.02
C SER A 57 6.72 -14.39 8.88
N ILE A 58 7.14 -14.74 7.67
CA ILE A 58 7.79 -16.00 7.36
C ILE A 58 9.01 -15.76 6.48
N ASP A 59 10.02 -16.58 6.68
CA ASP A 59 11.20 -16.60 5.83
C ASP A 59 10.87 -17.18 4.46
N PHE A 60 11.67 -16.79 3.47
CA PHE A 60 11.63 -17.31 2.12
C PHE A 60 13.05 -17.42 1.57
N ALA A 61 13.24 -18.34 0.62
CA ALA A 61 14.49 -18.40 -0.14
C ALA A 61 14.49 -17.30 -1.20
N ASP A 62 15.61 -16.59 -1.32
CA ASP A 62 15.74 -15.54 -2.32
C ASP A 62 15.58 -16.04 -3.75
N THR A 63 14.79 -15.31 -4.52
CA THR A 63 14.63 -15.46 -5.97
C THR A 63 15.30 -14.29 -6.67
N ASP A 64 15.46 -14.37 -7.99
CA ASP A 64 15.99 -13.23 -8.76
C ASP A 64 15.09 -11.99 -8.62
N TYR A 65 13.78 -12.20 -8.53
CA TYR A 65 12.80 -11.15 -8.25
C TYR A 65 12.98 -10.54 -6.86
N SER A 66 13.10 -11.35 -5.79
CA SER A 66 13.24 -10.79 -4.43
C SER A 66 14.56 -10.03 -4.26
N ARG A 67 15.65 -10.49 -4.88
CA ARG A 67 16.95 -9.79 -4.86
C ARG A 67 16.88 -8.48 -5.63
N TRP A 68 16.30 -8.49 -6.82
CA TRP A 68 16.08 -7.26 -7.59
C TRP A 68 15.24 -6.27 -6.79
N LEU A 69 14.10 -6.71 -6.25
CA LEU A 69 13.21 -5.86 -5.49
C LEU A 69 13.87 -5.29 -4.22
N SER A 70 14.65 -6.13 -3.53
CA SER A 70 15.44 -5.70 -2.38
C SER A 70 16.45 -4.60 -2.78
N SER A 71 17.13 -4.74 -3.92
CA SER A 71 18.08 -3.73 -4.40
C SER A 71 17.38 -2.40 -4.76
N GLU A 72 16.20 -2.44 -5.39
CA GLU A 72 15.46 -1.21 -5.70
C GLU A 72 14.92 -0.53 -4.43
N LEU A 73 14.43 -1.30 -3.45
CA LEU A 73 13.97 -0.77 -2.17
C LEU A 73 15.11 -0.21 -1.30
N GLU A 74 16.30 -0.80 -1.41
CA GLU A 74 17.53 -0.27 -0.80
C GLU A 74 17.88 1.09 -1.39
N LYS A 75 17.91 1.23 -2.73
CA LYS A 75 18.13 2.52 -3.40
C LYS A 75 17.10 3.56 -3.00
N TYR A 76 15.83 3.16 -2.91
CA TYR A 76 14.75 4.03 -2.49
C TYR A 76 14.96 4.51 -1.04
N SER A 77 15.22 3.58 -0.13
CA SER A 77 15.48 3.88 1.29
C SER A 77 16.73 4.75 1.45
N TYR A 78 17.77 4.50 0.65
CA TYR A 78 18.99 5.31 0.60
C TYR A 78 18.68 6.76 0.23
N LEU A 79 17.95 6.99 -0.87
CA LEU A 79 17.58 8.35 -1.30
C LEU A 79 16.78 9.09 -0.23
N LEU A 80 15.80 8.42 0.38
CA LEU A 80 15.00 9.01 1.44
C LEU A 80 15.83 9.39 2.66
N ASN A 81 16.76 8.54 3.10
CA ASN A 81 17.65 8.83 4.23
C ASN A 81 18.70 9.91 3.92
N HIS A 82 18.98 10.18 2.64
CA HIS A 82 19.85 11.27 2.19
C HIS A 82 19.06 12.55 1.86
N SER A 83 17.76 12.57 2.18
CA SER A 83 16.90 13.74 2.05
C SER A 83 16.47 14.22 3.44
N SER A 84 16.30 15.52 3.60
CA SER A 84 15.70 16.07 4.83
C SER A 84 14.17 15.97 4.73
N ILE A 85 13.56 15.02 5.43
CA ILE A 85 12.10 14.81 5.38
C ILE A 85 11.54 15.17 6.75
N GLN A 86 10.72 16.21 6.80
CA GLN A 86 10.21 16.77 8.06
C GLN A 86 8.70 16.97 7.99
N LEU A 87 8.02 16.69 9.09
CA LEU A 87 6.65 17.12 9.34
C LEU A 87 6.71 18.39 10.20
N LEU A 88 6.18 19.50 9.69
CA LEU A 88 6.10 20.75 10.43
C LEU A 88 4.87 20.78 11.32
N GLY A 89 5.01 21.30 12.54
CA GLY A 89 3.95 21.65 13.49
C GLY A 89 3.02 22.74 12.95
N LEU A 90 1.92 23.03 13.68
CA LEU A 90 0.97 24.08 13.26
C LEU A 90 1.58 25.48 13.32
N SER A 91 2.60 25.69 14.15
CA SER A 91 3.36 26.94 14.27
C SER A 91 4.63 26.97 13.40
N GLY A 92 4.87 25.93 12.58
CA GLY A 92 5.99 25.88 11.62
C GLY A 92 7.31 25.32 12.17
N GLU A 93 7.36 24.94 13.45
CA GLU A 93 8.46 24.18 14.03
C GLU A 93 8.53 22.76 13.47
N VAL A 94 9.69 22.09 13.56
CA VAL A 94 9.79 20.67 13.18
C VAL A 94 9.13 19.83 14.28
N GLU A 95 7.97 19.24 13.96
CA GLU A 95 7.24 18.33 14.85
C GLU A 95 7.88 16.93 14.82
N LYS A 96 8.28 16.48 13.63
CA LYS A 96 8.91 15.17 13.44
C LYS A 96 9.87 15.19 12.25
N GLU A 97 11.01 14.57 12.43
CA GLU A 97 11.96 14.29 11.34
C GLU A 97 11.95 12.78 11.04
N TYR A 98 11.97 12.42 9.76
CA TYR A 98 12.00 11.02 9.32
C TYR A 98 13.42 10.64 8.93
N LYS A 99 14.03 9.76 9.73
CA LYS A 99 15.39 9.21 9.54
C LYS A 99 15.37 7.69 9.71
N ASN A 100 16.48 7.04 9.39
CA ASN A 100 16.70 5.60 9.56
C ASN A 100 15.59 4.75 8.89
N LEU A 101 15.12 5.23 7.74
CA LEU A 101 14.01 4.65 6.99
C LEU A 101 14.44 3.35 6.31
N THR A 102 13.61 2.32 6.44
CA THR A 102 13.65 1.14 5.56
C THR A 102 12.29 0.87 5.01
N ILE A 103 12.15 1.15 3.73
CA ILE A 103 10.89 0.95 3.03
C ILE A 103 10.82 -0.50 2.62
N SER A 104 9.78 -1.18 3.09
CA SER A 104 9.56 -2.59 2.79
C SER A 104 8.26 -2.81 2.04
N ARG A 105 8.27 -3.80 1.13
CA ARG A 105 7.06 -4.33 0.50
C ARG A 105 6.68 -5.63 1.20
N THR A 106 5.42 -5.70 1.66
CA THR A 106 4.91 -6.87 2.37
C THR A 106 3.96 -7.68 1.49
N PHE A 107 4.38 -8.89 1.14
CA PHE A 107 3.65 -9.86 0.35
C PHE A 107 2.89 -10.87 1.20
N ILE A 108 1.88 -11.49 0.60
CA ILE A 108 0.94 -12.38 1.26
C ILE A 108 1.08 -13.78 0.68
N LYS A 109 1.55 -14.73 1.49
CA LYS A 109 1.52 -16.14 1.13
C LYS A 109 0.13 -16.70 1.38
N HIS A 110 -0.56 -17.05 0.30
CA HIS A 110 -1.79 -17.86 0.34
C HIS A 110 -1.46 -19.35 0.41
N LYS A 111 -2.39 -20.18 0.90
CA LYS A 111 -2.19 -21.64 0.98
C LYS A 111 -1.97 -22.28 -0.39
N GLN A 112 -2.65 -21.76 -1.41
CA GLN A 112 -2.50 -22.15 -2.80
C GLN A 112 -1.93 -20.96 -3.54
N HIS A 113 -0.88 -21.15 -4.32
CA HIS A 113 -0.34 -20.15 -5.24
C HIS A 113 0.35 -20.88 -6.39
N PRO A 114 0.50 -20.27 -7.58
CA PRO A 114 1.30 -20.87 -8.64
C PRO A 114 2.75 -21.08 -8.16
N ARG A 115 3.46 -22.01 -8.81
CA ARG A 115 4.89 -22.23 -8.55
C ARG A 115 5.65 -20.91 -8.73
N ASN A 116 6.51 -20.56 -7.77
CA ASN A 116 7.24 -19.28 -7.72
C ASN A 116 6.32 -18.03 -7.64
N GLY A 117 5.09 -18.20 -7.16
CA GLY A 117 4.07 -17.17 -7.04
C GLY A 117 3.95 -16.53 -5.66
N GLU A 118 4.97 -16.65 -4.80
CA GLU A 118 4.94 -16.15 -3.42
C GLU A 118 4.77 -14.63 -3.33
N PHE A 119 5.23 -13.92 -4.36
CA PHE A 119 5.22 -12.45 -4.44
C PHE A 119 4.11 -11.88 -5.35
N LEU A 120 3.07 -12.67 -5.66
CA LEU A 120 1.95 -12.23 -6.51
C LEU A 120 0.80 -11.57 -5.74
N PHE A 121 0.84 -11.53 -4.40
CA PHE A 121 -0.28 -11.10 -3.59
C PHE A 121 0.16 -10.08 -2.54
N GLY A 122 -0.60 -9.00 -2.38
CA GLY A 122 -0.29 -7.92 -1.46
C GLY A 122 0.72 -6.94 -2.05
N GLY A 123 1.92 -6.87 -1.48
CA GLY A 123 3.02 -6.08 -2.03
C GLY A 123 2.96 -4.59 -1.69
N ARG A 124 2.07 -4.14 -0.80
CA ARG A 124 2.01 -2.73 -0.39
C ARG A 124 3.24 -2.32 0.42
N MET A 125 3.63 -1.06 0.23
CA MET A 125 4.54 -0.35 1.12
C MET A 125 3.72 0.29 2.26
N ALA A 126 4.25 0.25 3.47
CA ALA A 126 3.63 0.87 4.65
C ALA A 126 4.66 1.75 5.39
N PRO A 127 5.12 2.85 4.76
CA PRO A 127 6.08 3.75 5.39
C PRO A 127 5.49 4.50 6.60
N PRO A 128 6.32 5.11 7.47
CA PRO A 128 5.86 5.75 8.70
C PRO A 128 4.79 6.84 8.53
N TRP A 129 4.73 7.50 7.37
CA TRP A 129 3.77 8.57 7.07
C TRP A 129 2.45 8.09 6.45
N VAL A 130 2.31 6.80 6.10
CA VAL A 130 1.15 6.30 5.32
C VAL A 130 -0.20 6.50 6.03
N ASN A 131 -0.19 6.56 7.37
CA ASN A 131 -1.39 6.74 8.18
C ASN A 131 -1.59 8.19 8.65
N LEU A 132 -0.75 9.14 8.21
CA LEU A 132 -0.95 10.54 8.54
C LEU A 132 -2.27 11.03 7.96
N PRO A 133 -3.08 11.79 8.73
CA PRO A 133 -4.24 12.49 8.20
C PRO A 133 -3.85 13.40 7.03
N GLN A 134 -4.76 13.60 6.08
CA GLN A 134 -4.51 14.42 4.88
C GLN A 134 -4.00 15.82 5.23
N GLU A 135 -4.58 16.48 6.22
CA GLU A 135 -4.11 17.81 6.67
C GLU A 135 -2.71 17.79 7.28
N ALA A 136 -2.32 16.69 7.94
CA ALA A 136 -0.95 16.55 8.42
C ALA A 136 0.03 16.33 7.27
N ARG A 137 -0.35 15.59 6.23
CA ARG A 137 0.50 15.34 5.06
C ARG A 137 0.85 16.61 4.29
N LYS A 138 -0.08 17.58 4.22
CA LYS A 138 0.18 18.90 3.62
C LYS A 138 1.28 19.72 4.31
N ARG A 139 1.64 19.37 5.56
CA ARG A 139 2.72 20.03 6.32
C ARG A 139 4.07 19.33 6.18
N ILE A 140 4.16 18.31 5.34
CA ILE A 140 5.43 17.65 5.05
C ILE A 140 6.25 18.57 4.16
N ILE A 141 7.52 18.73 4.53
CA ILE A 141 8.55 19.37 3.70
C ILE A 141 9.64 18.36 3.39
N ILE A 142 10.24 18.50 2.20
CA ILE A 142 11.36 17.69 1.75
C ILE A 142 12.46 18.64 1.31
N ASN A 143 13.67 18.48 1.85
CA ASN A 143 14.83 19.33 1.60
C ASN A 143 14.56 20.82 1.83
N GLY A 144 13.74 21.15 2.83
CA GLY A 144 13.34 22.52 3.13
C GLY A 144 12.25 23.09 2.21
N GLU A 145 11.78 22.33 1.22
CA GLU A 145 10.76 22.76 0.27
C GLU A 145 9.37 22.21 0.61
N GLN A 146 8.34 23.00 0.32
CA GLN A 146 6.94 22.56 0.37
C GLN A 146 6.69 21.40 -0.59
N THR A 147 5.76 20.54 -0.21
CA THR A 147 5.39 19.36 -1.00
C THR A 147 3.99 19.46 -1.59
N VAL A 148 3.73 18.64 -2.59
CA VAL A 148 2.41 18.43 -3.19
C VAL A 148 2.11 16.93 -3.21
N GLU A 149 0.89 16.56 -2.81
CA GLU A 149 0.36 15.19 -2.93
C GLU A 149 -0.40 15.06 -4.25
N VAL A 150 0.03 14.16 -5.12
CA VAL A 150 -0.59 13.86 -6.41
C VAL A 150 -1.20 12.46 -6.36
N ASP A 151 -2.51 12.36 -6.54
CA ASP A 151 -3.25 11.10 -6.55
C ASP A 151 -3.29 10.48 -7.94
N ARG A 152 -3.05 9.17 -8.03
CA ARG A 152 -3.30 8.42 -9.25
C ARG A 152 -4.82 8.34 -9.52
N PRO A 153 -5.33 8.81 -10.67
CA PRO A 153 -6.76 8.82 -10.93
C PRO A 153 -7.29 7.38 -11.04
N ALA A 154 -8.26 7.05 -10.19
CA ALA A 154 -8.96 5.76 -10.21
C ALA A 154 -8.00 4.56 -10.19
N SER A 155 -6.95 4.62 -9.36
CA SER A 155 -5.83 3.67 -9.32
C SER A 155 -6.24 2.21 -9.48
N HIS A 156 -7.11 1.67 -8.62
CA HIS A 156 -7.49 0.26 -8.65
C HIS A 156 -7.94 -0.25 -10.03
N ILE A 157 -8.83 0.47 -10.71
CA ILE A 157 -9.37 0.01 -11.99
C ILE A 157 -8.38 0.29 -13.13
N ASN A 158 -7.68 1.42 -13.09
CA ASN A 158 -6.66 1.71 -14.09
C ASN A 158 -5.49 0.71 -14.00
N ALA A 159 -5.09 0.29 -12.80
CA ALA A 159 -4.10 -0.76 -12.60
C ALA A 159 -4.51 -2.08 -13.25
N MET A 160 -5.79 -2.48 -13.10
CA MET A 160 -6.31 -3.66 -13.81
C MET A 160 -6.26 -3.49 -15.33
N TYR A 161 -6.64 -2.32 -15.84
CA TYR A 161 -6.59 -2.04 -17.28
C TYR A 161 -5.16 -2.05 -17.82
N GLU A 162 -4.20 -1.47 -17.10
CA GLU A 162 -2.81 -1.44 -17.52
C GLU A 162 -2.18 -2.83 -17.54
N VAL A 163 -2.42 -3.64 -16.52
CA VAL A 163 -1.92 -5.02 -16.49
C VAL A 163 -2.55 -5.88 -17.58
N ILE A 164 -3.84 -5.72 -17.87
CA ILE A 164 -4.56 -6.57 -18.83
C ILE A 164 -4.42 -6.07 -20.28
N THR A 165 -4.35 -4.76 -20.49
CA THR A 165 -4.45 -4.14 -21.82
C THR A 165 -3.23 -3.30 -22.20
N GLY A 166 -2.31 -3.07 -21.27
CA GLY A 166 -1.14 -2.21 -21.45
C GLY A 166 -1.44 -0.71 -21.39
N LYS A 167 -2.70 -0.31 -21.13
CA LYS A 167 -3.13 1.10 -21.10
C LYS A 167 -4.18 1.33 -20.00
N PRO A 168 -4.28 2.53 -19.41
CA PRO A 168 -5.38 2.86 -18.50
C PRO A 168 -6.71 2.94 -19.25
N TYR A 169 -7.83 3.02 -18.53
CA TYR A 169 -9.15 3.14 -19.15
C TYR A 169 -9.26 4.41 -20.01
N GLN A 170 -9.72 4.28 -21.26
CA GLN A 170 -9.68 5.35 -22.28
C GLN A 170 -11.03 6.04 -22.54
N HIS A 171 -12.13 5.59 -21.93
CA HIS A 171 -13.48 6.05 -22.28
C HIS A 171 -14.11 6.90 -21.16
N GLY A 172 -13.42 7.96 -20.75
CA GLY A 172 -13.85 8.90 -19.69
C GLY A 172 -13.43 8.48 -18.28
N TYR A 173 -14.04 9.06 -17.23
CA TYR A 173 -13.70 8.67 -15.86
C TYR A 173 -14.25 7.25 -15.56
N PRO A 174 -13.43 6.33 -15.01
CA PRO A 174 -13.85 4.94 -14.83
C PRO A 174 -15.12 4.77 -13.98
N TYR A 175 -15.27 5.56 -12.92
CA TYR A 175 -16.40 5.42 -11.99
C TYR A 175 -17.66 6.20 -12.37
N ASP A 176 -17.67 6.93 -13.48
CA ASP A 176 -18.89 7.61 -13.95
C ASP A 176 -19.87 6.57 -14.52
N LEU A 177 -20.99 6.35 -13.85
CA LEU A 177 -21.96 5.31 -14.23
C LEU A 177 -23.37 5.86 -14.15
N SER A 178 -24.20 5.52 -15.14
CA SER A 178 -25.63 5.81 -15.13
C SER A 178 -26.42 4.53 -15.39
N VAL A 179 -27.57 4.40 -14.72
CA VAL A 179 -28.51 3.28 -14.88
C VAL A 179 -29.89 3.87 -15.11
N ASP A 180 -30.55 3.52 -16.21
CA ASP A 180 -31.89 3.99 -16.59
C ASP A 180 -32.02 5.53 -16.53
N GLY A 181 -31.02 6.24 -17.08
CA GLY A 181 -30.97 7.71 -17.09
C GLY A 181 -30.63 8.35 -15.73
N ARG A 182 -30.33 7.56 -14.68
CA ARG A 182 -29.95 8.05 -13.36
C ARG A 182 -28.46 7.92 -13.14
N VAL A 183 -27.79 9.04 -12.84
CA VAL A 183 -26.39 9.03 -12.43
C VAL A 183 -26.27 8.32 -11.08
N VAL A 184 -25.39 7.32 -11.01
CA VAL A 184 -25.07 6.62 -9.77
C VAL A 184 -24.04 7.45 -9.00
N PRO A 185 -24.26 7.75 -7.70
CA PRO A 185 -23.29 8.46 -6.88
C PRO A 185 -21.91 7.80 -6.92
N LYS A 186 -20.84 8.60 -7.14
CA LYS A 186 -19.48 8.09 -7.37
C LYS A 186 -18.97 7.24 -6.21
N HIS A 187 -19.27 7.62 -4.97
CA HIS A 187 -18.87 6.85 -3.79
C HIS A 187 -19.47 5.43 -3.81
N ILE A 188 -20.72 5.26 -4.26
CA ILE A 188 -21.36 3.95 -4.43
C ILE A 188 -20.64 3.12 -5.49
N VAL A 189 -20.35 3.68 -6.66
CA VAL A 189 -19.64 2.95 -7.74
C VAL A 189 -18.24 2.55 -7.28
N LYS A 190 -17.51 3.45 -6.61
CA LYS A 190 -16.17 3.19 -6.06
C LYS A 190 -16.18 2.06 -5.02
N HIS A 191 -17.10 2.11 -4.04
CA HIS A 191 -17.18 1.07 -3.02
C HIS A 191 -17.62 -0.28 -3.60
N LEU A 192 -18.58 -0.31 -4.53
CA LEU A 192 -18.94 -1.54 -5.23
C LEU A 192 -17.71 -2.10 -5.96
N SER A 193 -17.03 -1.31 -6.80
CA SER A 193 -15.81 -1.72 -7.50
C SER A 193 -14.75 -2.29 -6.56
N ALA A 194 -14.40 -1.57 -5.50
CA ALA A 194 -13.38 -2.01 -4.54
C ALA A 194 -13.74 -3.35 -3.87
N PHE A 195 -15.00 -3.51 -3.43
CA PHE A 195 -15.43 -4.72 -2.74
C PHE A 195 -15.58 -5.92 -3.69
N MET A 196 -15.87 -5.69 -4.97
CA MET A 196 -15.96 -6.75 -5.98
C MET A 196 -14.62 -7.46 -6.24
N GLN A 197 -13.49 -6.78 -6.01
CA GLN A 197 -12.16 -7.36 -6.25
C GLN A 197 -11.89 -8.60 -5.37
N GLY A 198 -12.41 -8.60 -4.14
CA GLY A 198 -12.20 -9.68 -3.17
C GLY A 198 -13.44 -10.53 -2.86
N SER A 199 -14.60 -10.23 -3.43
CA SER A 199 -15.84 -11.00 -3.19
C SER A 199 -16.01 -12.12 -4.22
N ARG A 200 -17.06 -12.95 -4.08
CA ARG A 200 -17.37 -14.06 -5.00
C ARG A 200 -18.70 -13.91 -5.73
N SER A 201 -19.49 -12.91 -5.38
CA SER A 201 -20.81 -12.72 -5.97
C SER A 201 -21.30 -11.28 -5.85
N PRO A 202 -22.17 -10.81 -6.77
CA PRO A 202 -22.77 -9.48 -6.70
C PRO A 202 -23.53 -9.23 -5.40
N SER A 203 -24.31 -10.21 -4.92
CA SER A 203 -25.07 -10.10 -3.67
C SER A 203 -24.16 -9.96 -2.45
N GLY A 204 -23.08 -10.75 -2.40
CA GLY A 204 -22.06 -10.65 -1.35
C GLY A 204 -21.38 -9.29 -1.35
N THR A 205 -21.06 -8.73 -2.52
CA THR A 205 -20.55 -7.36 -2.65
C THR A 205 -21.52 -6.34 -2.07
N ALA A 206 -22.78 -6.37 -2.50
CA ALA A 206 -23.79 -5.39 -2.08
C ALA A 206 -24.01 -5.40 -0.56
N ILE A 207 -24.08 -6.59 0.05
CA ILE A 207 -24.20 -6.73 1.51
C ILE A 207 -22.99 -6.12 2.21
N ARG A 208 -21.77 -6.42 1.74
CA ARG A 208 -20.53 -5.91 2.37
C ARG A 208 -20.43 -4.39 2.25
N VAL A 209 -20.82 -3.81 1.11
CA VAL A 209 -20.85 -2.35 0.92
C VAL A 209 -21.88 -1.70 1.86
N GLY A 210 -23.09 -2.28 1.98
CA GLY A 210 -24.08 -1.79 2.92
C GLY A 210 -23.61 -1.84 4.38
N ASN A 211 -22.96 -2.93 4.78
CA ASN A 211 -22.37 -3.07 6.11
C ASN A 211 -21.22 -2.10 6.34
N HIS A 212 -20.43 -1.80 5.30
CA HIS A 212 -19.38 -0.81 5.37
C HIS A 212 -19.95 0.58 5.66
N TYR A 213 -20.90 1.08 4.84
CA TYR A 213 -21.53 2.38 5.09
C TYR A 213 -22.13 2.48 6.49
N LYS A 214 -22.89 1.45 6.90
CA LYS A 214 -23.49 1.42 8.24
C LYS A 214 -22.42 1.54 9.33
N ARG A 215 -21.32 0.78 9.20
CA ARG A 215 -20.23 0.78 10.18
C ARG A 215 -19.55 2.14 10.24
N GLU A 216 -19.16 2.72 9.11
CA GLU A 216 -18.47 4.02 9.10
C GLU A 216 -19.36 5.13 9.68
N ALA A 217 -20.64 5.18 9.32
CA ALA A 217 -21.59 6.16 9.85
C ALA A 217 -21.93 5.97 11.34
N SER A 218 -21.74 4.77 11.89
CA SER A 218 -22.04 4.47 13.31
C SER A 218 -20.81 4.58 14.22
N LYS A 219 -19.63 4.92 13.69
CA LYS A 219 -18.42 5.07 14.52
C LYS A 219 -18.54 6.29 15.44
N PRO A 220 -18.03 6.22 16.68
CA PRO A 220 -17.84 7.42 17.50
C PRO A 220 -17.00 8.45 16.73
N GLY A 221 -17.50 9.67 16.58
CA GLY A 221 -16.83 10.73 15.81
C GLY A 221 -16.90 10.55 14.29
N ALA A 222 -17.88 9.80 13.76
CA ALA A 222 -18.11 9.68 12.32
C ALA A 222 -18.23 11.07 11.67
N SER A 223 -17.61 11.23 10.50
CA SER A 223 -17.67 12.49 9.76
C SER A 223 -19.08 12.72 9.20
N ALA A 224 -19.45 13.98 8.96
CA ALA A 224 -20.70 14.32 8.26
C ALA A 224 -20.79 13.60 6.90
N GLN A 225 -19.65 13.49 6.20
CA GLN A 225 -19.56 12.80 4.92
C GLN A 225 -19.89 11.30 5.02
N ASP A 226 -19.46 10.61 6.08
CA ASP A 226 -19.76 9.19 6.28
C ASP A 226 -21.25 8.95 6.52
N ILE A 227 -21.87 9.83 7.30
CA ILE A 227 -23.32 9.81 7.58
C ILE A 227 -24.11 10.07 6.29
N ASP A 228 -23.74 11.11 5.55
CA ASP A 228 -24.38 11.47 4.27
C ASP A 228 -24.23 10.36 3.23
N ASN A 229 -23.04 9.76 3.11
CA ASN A 229 -22.80 8.64 2.21
C ASN A 229 -23.69 7.42 2.54
N HIS A 230 -23.90 7.13 3.83
CA HIS A 230 -24.76 6.03 4.25
C HIS A 230 -26.24 6.33 3.93
N ASP A 231 -26.70 7.55 4.19
CA ASP A 231 -28.05 8.00 3.86
C ASP A 231 -28.32 7.97 2.35
N GLU A 232 -27.38 8.47 1.55
CA GLU A 232 -27.46 8.44 0.08
C GLU A 232 -27.51 7.00 -0.44
N TRP A 233 -26.68 6.10 0.11
CA TRP A 233 -26.75 4.67 -0.21
C TRP A 233 -28.13 4.06 0.09
N LEU A 234 -28.71 4.34 1.27
CA LEU A 234 -30.03 3.84 1.65
C LEU A 234 -31.14 4.36 0.74
N ARG A 235 -31.05 5.61 0.29
CA ARG A 235 -32.01 6.22 -0.65
C ARG A 235 -31.83 5.66 -2.06
N PHE A 236 -30.59 5.52 -2.54
CA PHE A 236 -30.30 5.10 -3.91
C PHE A 236 -30.64 3.63 -4.14
N LYS A 237 -30.30 2.74 -3.19
CA LYS A 237 -30.56 1.29 -3.33
C LYS A 237 -32.05 0.93 -3.41
N LYS A 238 -32.95 1.81 -2.96
CA LYS A 238 -34.41 1.67 -3.11
C LYS A 238 -34.89 1.94 -4.55
N LYS A 239 -34.12 2.73 -5.30
CA LYS A 239 -34.44 3.15 -6.68
C LYS A 239 -33.82 2.22 -7.72
N VAL A 240 -32.57 1.81 -7.49
CA VAL A 240 -31.81 0.95 -8.39
C VAL A 240 -31.19 -0.17 -7.57
N SER A 241 -31.42 -1.43 -7.96
CA SER A 241 -30.85 -2.56 -7.25
C SER A 241 -29.32 -2.59 -7.42
N SER A 242 -28.60 -2.95 -6.36
CA SER A 242 -27.13 -2.99 -6.40
C SER A 242 -26.60 -3.99 -7.43
N SER A 243 -27.31 -5.09 -7.68
CA SER A 243 -26.96 -6.06 -8.72
C SER A 243 -27.01 -5.45 -10.12
N VAL A 244 -27.97 -4.57 -10.40
CA VAL A 244 -28.04 -3.85 -11.68
C VAL A 244 -26.85 -2.90 -11.81
N ILE A 245 -26.52 -2.15 -10.76
CA ILE A 245 -25.35 -1.24 -10.77
C ILE A 245 -24.06 -2.03 -11.04
N ILE A 246 -23.88 -3.16 -10.34
CA ILE A 246 -22.73 -4.05 -10.52
C ILE A 246 -22.66 -4.56 -11.97
N ASN A 247 -23.76 -5.06 -12.52
CA ASN A 247 -23.78 -5.58 -13.88
C ASN A 247 -23.47 -4.48 -14.90
N MET A 248 -24.06 -3.30 -14.76
CA MET A 248 -23.77 -2.15 -15.63
C MET A 248 -22.31 -1.71 -15.55
N PHE A 249 -21.72 -1.73 -14.35
CA PHE A 249 -20.29 -1.47 -14.17
C PHE A 249 -19.43 -2.52 -14.89
N LEU A 250 -19.74 -3.82 -14.75
CA LEU A 250 -18.99 -4.89 -15.43
C LEU A 250 -19.15 -4.83 -16.95
N GLN A 251 -20.31 -4.40 -17.47
CA GLN A 251 -20.52 -4.15 -18.90
C GLN A 251 -19.78 -2.90 -19.41
N LYS A 252 -19.65 -1.86 -18.58
CA LYS A 252 -18.78 -0.73 -18.91
C LYS A 252 -17.31 -1.17 -19.00
N HIS A 253 -16.91 -2.11 -18.15
CA HIS A 253 -15.54 -2.56 -17.99
C HIS A 253 -15.26 -3.95 -18.54
N LEU A 254 -15.79 -4.26 -19.74
CA LEU A 254 -15.72 -5.59 -20.36
C LEU A 254 -14.32 -6.21 -20.40
N LEU A 255 -13.28 -5.41 -20.64
CA LEU A 255 -11.90 -5.89 -20.78
C LEU A 255 -11.30 -6.40 -19.45
N VAL A 256 -11.79 -5.91 -18.31
CA VAL A 256 -11.26 -6.25 -16.98
C VAL A 256 -12.31 -6.93 -16.09
N LYS A 257 -13.55 -7.13 -16.58
CA LYS A 257 -14.67 -7.67 -15.80
C LYS A 257 -14.35 -9.01 -15.16
N ASP A 258 -13.56 -9.84 -15.85
CA ASP A 258 -13.25 -11.20 -15.44
C ASP A 258 -12.26 -11.23 -14.27
N SER A 259 -11.66 -10.09 -13.90
CA SER A 259 -10.86 -9.95 -12.68
C SER A 259 -11.70 -9.78 -11.42
N TYR A 260 -12.97 -9.39 -11.54
CA TYR A 260 -13.86 -9.22 -10.40
C TYR A 260 -14.50 -10.55 -9.97
N HIS A 261 -14.98 -10.60 -8.73
CA HIS A 261 -15.71 -11.75 -8.17
C HIS A 261 -14.93 -13.08 -8.11
N ARG A 262 -13.59 -13.03 -8.14
CA ARG A 262 -12.72 -14.22 -8.03
C ARG A 262 -12.28 -14.55 -6.60
N GLY A 263 -12.85 -13.86 -5.61
CA GLY A 263 -12.59 -14.07 -4.19
C GLY A 263 -11.32 -13.37 -3.68
N LYS A 264 -11.10 -13.49 -2.37
CA LYS A 264 -10.11 -12.71 -1.64
C LYS A 264 -8.69 -12.84 -2.20
N GLN A 265 -8.26 -14.05 -2.57
CA GLN A 265 -6.92 -14.27 -3.08
C GLN A 265 -6.65 -13.47 -4.37
N TYR A 266 -7.61 -13.46 -5.29
CA TYR A 266 -7.48 -12.69 -6.52
C TYR A 266 -7.53 -11.18 -6.24
N GLY A 267 -8.33 -10.73 -5.27
CA GLY A 267 -8.30 -9.36 -4.80
C GLY A 267 -6.95 -8.94 -4.21
N ASP A 268 -6.29 -9.82 -3.46
CA ASP A 268 -4.93 -9.59 -2.98
C ASP A 268 -3.91 -9.55 -4.15
N MET A 269 -4.20 -10.20 -5.29
CA MET A 269 -3.39 -10.10 -6.52
C MET A 269 -3.59 -8.77 -7.25
N ILE A 270 -4.84 -8.29 -7.36
CA ILE A 270 -5.15 -6.95 -7.90
C ILE A 270 -4.46 -5.86 -7.06
N GLN A 271 -4.41 -6.03 -5.74
CA GLN A 271 -3.63 -5.15 -4.85
C GLN A 271 -2.13 -5.18 -5.17
N CYS A 272 -1.60 -6.33 -5.58
CA CYS A 272 -0.20 -6.44 -6.01
C CYS A 272 0.04 -5.67 -7.31
N TRP A 273 -0.86 -5.80 -8.29
CA TRP A 273 -0.80 -5.04 -9.54
C TRP A 273 -0.75 -3.53 -9.31
N GLU A 274 -1.62 -3.00 -8.44
CA GLU A 274 -1.58 -1.60 -8.04
C GLU A 274 -0.24 -1.23 -7.38
N SER A 275 0.22 -2.06 -6.46
CA SER A 275 1.47 -1.80 -5.73
C SER A 275 2.70 -1.86 -6.64
N ASP A 276 2.69 -2.72 -7.66
CA ASP A 276 3.75 -2.82 -8.66
C ASP A 276 3.80 -1.55 -9.53
N ILE A 277 2.66 -1.07 -10.02
CA ILE A 277 2.58 0.19 -10.80
C ILE A 277 3.03 1.39 -9.96
N VAL A 278 2.60 1.48 -8.70
CA VAL A 278 3.09 2.53 -7.78
C VAL A 278 4.61 2.42 -7.61
N PHE A 279 5.13 1.20 -7.47
CA PHE A 279 6.56 0.99 -7.28
C PHE A 279 7.38 1.29 -8.55
N GLU A 280 6.84 1.07 -9.75
CA GLU A 280 7.48 1.48 -11.00
C GLU A 280 7.68 3.00 -11.07
N VAL A 281 6.67 3.78 -10.64
CA VAL A 281 6.80 5.25 -10.51
C VAL A 281 7.89 5.60 -9.50
N VAL A 282 7.93 4.93 -8.35
CA VAL A 282 8.99 5.14 -7.34
C VAL A 282 10.38 4.86 -7.92
N VAL A 283 10.56 3.73 -8.61
CA VAL A 283 11.84 3.36 -9.23
C VAL A 283 12.29 4.43 -10.23
N GLU A 284 11.37 4.97 -11.03
CA GLU A 284 11.69 6.02 -12.00
C GLU A 284 12.08 7.34 -11.33
N LEU A 285 11.39 7.74 -10.26
CA LEU A 285 11.74 8.95 -9.50
C LEU A 285 13.06 8.80 -8.75
N VAL A 286 13.32 7.62 -8.18
CA VAL A 286 14.60 7.30 -7.51
C VAL A 286 15.76 7.39 -8.50
N LYS A 287 15.60 6.87 -9.73
CA LYS A 287 16.63 7.01 -10.79
C LYS A 287 16.94 8.46 -11.13
N ARG A 288 15.96 9.35 -11.03
CA ARG A 288 16.11 10.80 -11.25
C ARG A 288 16.63 11.55 -10.03
N GLY A 289 16.83 10.86 -8.89
CA GLY A 289 17.24 11.49 -7.63
C GLY A 289 16.12 12.32 -6.99
N ILE A 290 14.86 12.06 -7.35
CA ILE A 290 13.69 12.79 -6.82
C ILE A 290 13.14 12.03 -5.61
N PRO A 291 13.22 12.59 -4.39
CA PRO A 291 12.62 11.95 -3.22
C PRO A 291 11.10 11.98 -3.33
N VAL A 292 10.47 10.83 -3.11
CA VAL A 292 9.02 10.66 -3.18
C VAL A 292 8.52 9.89 -1.97
N LEU A 293 7.44 10.35 -1.36
CA LEU A 293 6.76 9.62 -0.29
C LEU A 293 5.45 9.04 -0.83
N THR A 294 5.29 7.72 -0.78
CA THR A 294 4.04 7.08 -1.22
C THR A 294 3.02 7.02 -0.11
N VAL A 295 1.75 7.33 -0.41
CA VAL A 295 0.60 7.04 0.45
C VAL A 295 -0.39 6.21 -0.36
N TYR A 296 -0.24 4.88 -0.29
CA TYR A 296 -0.93 3.96 -1.20
C TYR A 296 -0.66 4.31 -2.68
N ASP A 297 -1.65 4.86 -3.37
CA ASP A 297 -1.64 5.25 -4.77
C ASP A 297 -1.39 6.75 -5.02
N SER A 298 -1.06 7.51 -3.95
CA SER A 298 -0.65 8.91 -4.05
C SER A 298 0.84 9.10 -3.81
N PHE A 299 1.37 10.19 -4.37
CA PHE A 299 2.80 10.54 -4.35
C PHE A 299 2.98 11.95 -3.79
N ILE A 300 3.75 12.08 -2.71
CA ILE A 300 4.16 13.35 -2.16
C ILE A 300 5.58 13.65 -2.63
N VAL A 301 5.75 14.76 -3.34
CA VAL A 301 7.05 15.23 -3.86
C VAL A 301 7.23 16.71 -3.55
N GLN A 302 8.45 17.22 -3.66
CA GLN A 302 8.70 18.67 -3.65
C GLN A 302 7.92 19.35 -4.77
N LEU A 303 7.35 20.53 -4.49
CA LEU A 303 6.51 21.27 -5.44
C LEU A 303 7.24 21.58 -6.76
N SER A 304 8.55 21.81 -6.70
CA SER A 304 9.45 22.03 -7.83
C SER A 304 9.44 20.88 -8.85
N TYR A 305 9.09 19.66 -8.45
CA TYR A 305 9.00 18.50 -9.34
C TYR A 305 7.59 18.27 -9.93
N LEU A 306 6.60 19.12 -9.65
CA LEU A 306 5.24 18.91 -10.14
C LEU A 306 5.15 18.87 -11.68
N SER A 307 6.03 19.58 -12.39
CA SER A 307 6.04 19.62 -13.86
C SER A 307 6.70 18.40 -14.53
N VAL A 308 7.40 17.56 -13.76
CA VAL A 308 8.13 16.38 -14.26
C VAL A 308 7.47 15.05 -13.88
N LEU A 309 6.35 15.11 -13.13
CA LEU A 309 5.44 14.01 -12.81
C LEU A 309 4.43 13.78 -13.94
#